data_AF-A0A3M0Y420-F1
#
_entry.id   AF-A0A3M0Y420-F1
#
_cell.length_a   1.000
_cell.length_b   1.000
_cell.length_c   1.000
_cell.angle_alpha   90.00
_cell.angle_beta   90.00
_cell.angle_gamma   90.00
#
_symmetry.space_group_name_H-M   'P 1'
#
loop_
_entity.id
_entity.type
_entity.pdbx_description
1 polymer ?
#
loop_
_entity_poly.entity_id
_entity_poly.type
_entity_poly.pdbx_seq_one_letter_code
_entity_poly.pdbx_strand_id
1 'polypeptide(L)'
;MIATVLAAWVCLGAAGCARKAPLTLDQIKARYAQRLARGLQVGMTYIEADRVDPRTHDLIHVRIEGKGGLFAADRGEILVDTVDNTVRLRLVGVVGAMEEQGAVIDLGSLTTDPIPLDRTVVDAPPAAVEP
;
A
#
# COMPACT_ATOMS: atom_id res chain seq x y z
N MET A 1 -51.41 -21.50 23.40
CA MET A 1 -50.22 -20.94 24.08
C MET A 1 -49.50 -20.05 23.09
N ILE A 2 -49.30 -18.76 23.44
CA ILE A 2 -48.23 -17.83 22.98
C ILE A 2 -48.29 -17.46 21.47
N ALA A 3 -48.97 -16.38 21.02
CA ALA A 3 -48.56 -14.95 21.03
C ALA A 3 -47.06 -14.76 20.76
N THR A 4 -46.57 -14.07 19.72
CA THR A 4 -46.08 -12.67 19.83
C THR A 4 -45.31 -12.30 18.53
N VAL A 5 -45.81 -11.26 17.83
CA VAL A 5 -45.12 -10.06 17.26
C VAL A 5 -43.86 -10.27 16.37
N LEU A 6 -43.92 -9.97 15.06
CA LEU A 6 -43.66 -8.66 14.41
C LEU A 6 -42.19 -8.20 14.50
N ALA A 7 -41.49 -8.21 13.37
CA ALA A 7 -40.50 -7.18 13.02
C ALA A 7 -40.13 -7.30 11.54
N ALA A 8 -40.83 -6.51 10.72
CA ALA A 8 -40.39 -6.17 9.39
C ALA A 8 -38.99 -5.54 9.47
N TRP A 9 -38.00 -6.16 8.84
CA TRP A 9 -36.72 -5.51 8.58
C TRP A 9 -36.91 -4.51 7.44
N VAL A 10 -37.34 -3.32 7.82
CA VAL A 10 -37.10 -2.10 7.09
C VAL A 10 -35.60 -1.80 7.25
N CYS A 11 -34.82 -1.99 6.19
CA CYS A 11 -33.61 -1.19 5.99
C CYS A 11 -33.84 -0.34 4.76
N LEU A 12 -34.45 0.81 5.05
CA LEU A 12 -34.47 2.03 4.27
C LEU A 12 -33.08 2.33 3.70
N GLY A 13 -33.06 2.83 2.46
CA GLY A 13 -31.85 3.07 1.71
C GLY A 13 -30.90 4.10 2.31
N ALA A 14 -29.64 3.98 1.88
CA ALA A 14 -28.69 5.07 1.78
C ALA A 14 -27.82 4.84 0.53
N ALA A 15 -28.40 5.09 -0.64
CA ALA A 15 -27.61 5.55 -1.77
C ALA A 15 -27.10 6.95 -1.43
N GLY A 16 -25.90 7.04 -0.83
CA GLY A 16 -25.31 8.29 -0.43
C GLY A 16 -23.99 8.07 0.29
N CYS A 17 -22.88 8.26 -0.42
CA CYS A 17 -21.51 8.11 0.08
C CYS A 17 -21.23 6.75 0.73
N ALA A 18 -20.92 5.73 -0.09
CA ALA A 18 -20.14 4.60 0.41
C ALA A 18 -18.79 5.15 0.91
N ARG A 19 -18.74 5.57 2.18
CA ARG A 19 -17.47 5.77 2.89
C ARG A 19 -16.78 4.43 2.78
N LYS A 20 -15.78 4.38 1.90
CA LYS A 20 -14.91 3.23 1.71
C LYS A 20 -14.51 2.79 3.11
N ALA A 21 -14.92 1.58 3.50
CA ALA A 21 -14.64 1.06 4.83
C ALA A 21 -13.15 1.25 5.15
N PRO A 22 -12.83 1.78 6.34
CA PRO A 22 -11.44 1.97 6.72
C PRO A 22 -10.71 0.62 6.72
N LEU A 23 -9.42 0.65 6.40
CA LEU A 23 -8.59 -0.55 6.34
C LEU A 23 -7.60 -0.55 7.50
N THR A 24 -7.26 -1.74 7.99
CA THR A 24 -6.16 -1.90 8.94
C THR A 24 -4.81 -1.63 8.27
N LEU A 25 -3.78 -1.32 9.05
CA LEU A 25 -2.43 -1.09 8.52
C LEU A 25 -1.92 -2.28 7.69
N ASP A 26 -2.19 -3.50 8.16
CA ASP A 26 -1.82 -4.72 7.44
C ASP A 26 -2.59 -4.87 6.11
N GLN A 27 -3.90 -4.58 6.10
CA GLN A 27 -4.70 -4.58 4.87
C GLN A 27 -4.23 -3.52 3.87
N ILE A 28 -3.77 -2.37 4.34
CA ILE A 28 -3.17 -1.33 3.49
C ILE A 28 -1.86 -1.84 2.90
N LYS A 29 -0.96 -2.40 3.72
CA LYS A 29 0.30 -2.97 3.23
C LYS A 29 0.04 -4.06 2.19
N ALA A 30 -0.82 -5.02 2.48
CA ALA A 30 -1.21 -6.08 1.56
C ALA A 30 -1.76 -5.53 0.23
N ARG A 31 -2.65 -4.53 0.30
CA ARG A 31 -3.24 -3.89 -0.87
C ARG A 31 -2.21 -3.17 -1.73
N TYR A 32 -1.32 -2.38 -1.11
CA TYR A 32 -0.28 -1.67 -1.84
C TYR A 32 0.77 -2.62 -2.41
N ALA A 33 1.14 -3.67 -1.67
CA ALA A 33 2.03 -4.72 -2.17
C ALA A 33 1.47 -5.38 -3.43
N GLN A 34 0.17 -5.73 -3.41
CA GLN A 34 -0.53 -6.30 -4.56
C GLN A 34 -0.65 -5.34 -5.75
N ARG A 35 -0.75 -4.03 -5.51
CA ARG A 35 -0.76 -3.03 -6.59
C ARG A 35 0.62 -2.87 -7.21
N LEU A 36 1.66 -2.82 -6.39
CA LEU A 36 3.04 -2.70 -6.84
C LEU A 36 3.51 -3.96 -7.58
N ALA A 37 3.08 -5.15 -7.16
CA ALA A 37 3.32 -6.40 -7.87
C ALA A 37 2.66 -6.48 -9.26
N ARG A 38 1.70 -5.59 -9.56
CA ARG A 38 1.04 -5.51 -10.88
C ARG A 38 1.53 -4.31 -11.71
N GLY A 39 2.50 -3.56 -11.17
CA GLY A 39 2.85 -2.26 -11.70
C GLY A 39 1.92 -1.16 -11.21
N LEU A 40 2.51 -0.14 -10.59
CA LEU A 40 1.84 1.06 -10.16
C LEU A 40 2.49 2.29 -10.81
N GLN A 41 1.70 3.03 -11.56
CA GLN A 41 2.08 4.35 -12.05
C GLN A 41 1.77 5.42 -10.99
N VAL A 42 2.78 6.19 -10.58
CA VAL A 42 2.67 7.36 -9.70
C VAL A 42 3.26 8.56 -10.42
N GLY A 43 2.40 9.45 -10.91
CA GLY A 43 2.84 10.55 -11.77
C GLY A 43 3.56 10.01 -13.00
N MET A 44 4.84 10.38 -13.17
CA MET A 44 5.69 9.94 -14.29
C MET A 44 6.64 8.80 -13.92
N THR A 45 6.43 8.18 -12.76
CA THR A 45 7.23 7.06 -12.27
C THR A 45 6.39 5.79 -12.27
N TYR A 46 6.91 4.73 -12.89
CA TYR A 46 6.38 3.38 -12.85
C TYR A 46 7.16 2.55 -11.82
N ILE A 47 6.44 1.83 -10.97
CA ILE A 47 7.02 0.97 -9.93
C ILE A 47 6.42 -0.41 -10.05
N GLU A 48 7.26 -1.43 -10.15
CA GLU A 48 6.85 -2.82 -10.22
C GLU A 48 7.70 -3.68 -9.30
N ALA A 49 7.15 -4.76 -8.78
CA ALA A 49 7.90 -5.76 -8.04
C ALA A 49 7.61 -7.15 -8.59
N ASP A 50 8.65 -7.99 -8.70
CA ASP A 50 8.48 -9.35 -9.21
C ASP A 50 7.66 -10.21 -8.26
N ARG A 51 7.86 -10.04 -6.95
CA ARG A 51 7.25 -10.86 -5.91
C ARG A 51 6.92 -10.06 -4.66
N VAL A 52 6.02 -10.61 -3.86
CA VAL A 52 5.62 -10.10 -2.54
C VAL A 52 5.82 -11.19 -1.50
N ASP A 53 6.49 -10.88 -0.40
CA ASP A 53 6.53 -11.76 0.77
C ASP A 53 5.14 -11.81 1.42
N PRO A 54 4.51 -12.99 1.52
CA PRO A 54 3.13 -13.12 2.02
C PRO A 54 2.99 -12.88 3.52
N ARG A 55 4.09 -12.83 4.28
CA ARG A 55 4.10 -12.61 5.73
C ARG A 55 4.37 -11.15 6.08
N THR A 56 5.32 -10.52 5.40
CA THR A 56 5.73 -9.15 5.70
C THR A 56 5.14 -8.11 4.76
N HIS A 57 4.57 -8.55 3.63
CA HIS A 57 4.12 -7.70 2.53
C HIS A 57 5.25 -6.90 1.87
N ASP A 58 6.50 -7.32 2.08
CA ASP A 58 7.63 -6.69 1.41
C ASP A 58 7.70 -7.09 -0.05
N LEU A 59 8.13 -6.15 -0.85
CA LEU A 59 8.37 -6.32 -2.27
C LEU A 59 9.76 -6.92 -2.47
N ILE A 60 9.89 -7.87 -3.37
CA ILE A 60 11.15 -8.54 -3.71
C ILE A 60 11.45 -8.29 -5.19
N HIS A 61 12.66 -7.83 -5.48
CA HIS A 61 13.10 -7.34 -6.79
C HIS A 61 12.16 -6.25 -7.33
N VAL A 62 12.39 -5.01 -6.88
CA VAL A 62 11.61 -3.83 -7.26
C VAL A 62 12.30 -3.14 -8.42
N ARG A 63 11.55 -2.82 -9.47
CA ARG A 63 11.97 -1.98 -10.59
C ARG A 63 11.24 -0.63 -10.52
N ILE A 64 11.98 0.44 -10.72
CA ILE A 64 11.46 1.81 -10.77
C ILE A 64 11.95 2.47 -12.04
N GLU A 65 11.02 2.93 -12.86
CA GLU A 65 11.31 3.64 -14.10
C GLU A 65 10.66 5.01 -14.07
N GLY A 66 11.43 6.07 -14.35
CA GLY A 66 10.87 7.41 -14.42
C GLY A 66 11.87 8.42 -14.96
N LYS A 67 11.54 9.70 -14.81
CA LYS A 67 12.35 10.82 -15.34
C LYS A 67 13.82 10.84 -14.88
N GLY A 68 14.13 10.21 -13.76
CA GLY A 68 15.50 10.14 -13.22
C GLY A 68 16.32 8.96 -13.71
N GLY A 69 15.74 8.07 -14.51
CA GLY A 69 16.37 6.84 -14.98
C GLY A 69 15.68 5.57 -14.50
N LEU A 70 16.41 4.46 -14.61
CA LEU A 70 15.95 3.12 -14.25
C LEU A 70 16.66 2.65 -12.99
N PHE A 71 15.91 2.23 -11.98
CA PHE A 71 16.42 1.71 -10.73
C PHE A 71 15.90 0.30 -10.47
N ALA A 72 16.73 -0.52 -9.85
CA ALA A 72 16.39 -1.83 -9.33
C ALA A 72 16.75 -1.87 -7.84
N ALA A 73 15.97 -2.59 -7.04
CA ALA A 73 16.23 -2.82 -5.63
C ALA A 73 15.95 -4.27 -5.27
N ASP A 74 16.73 -4.85 -4.37
CA ASP A 74 16.52 -6.22 -3.89
C ASP A 74 15.22 -6.37 -3.12
N ARG A 75 14.90 -5.36 -2.29
CA ARG A 75 13.73 -5.36 -1.40
C ARG A 75 13.11 -3.98 -1.28
N GLY A 76 11.78 -3.93 -1.17
CA GLY A 76 11.01 -2.73 -0.84
C GLY A 76 10.09 -2.95 0.35
N GLU A 77 10.26 -2.17 1.41
CA GLU A 77 9.36 -2.16 2.57
C GLU A 77 8.30 -1.06 2.42
N ILE A 78 7.03 -1.40 2.68
CA ILE A 78 5.92 -0.45 2.66
C ILE A 78 5.84 0.25 4.02
N LEU A 79 6.07 1.56 4.01
CA LEU A 79 5.93 2.44 5.16
C LEU A 79 4.60 3.19 5.05
N VAL A 80 3.73 3.02 6.04
CA VAL A 80 2.43 3.70 6.09
C VAL A 80 2.53 4.83 7.10
N ASP A 81 2.28 6.06 6.66
CA ASP A 81 2.14 7.22 7.53
C ASP A 81 0.66 7.53 7.71
N THR A 82 0.14 7.27 8.91
CA THR A 82 -1.27 7.50 9.24
C THR A 82 -1.59 8.96 9.53
N VAL A 83 -0.59 9.77 9.87
CA VAL A 83 -0.76 11.21 10.17
C VAL A 83 -0.91 11.97 8.87
N ASP A 84 0.01 11.73 7.93
CA ASP A 84 0.00 12.37 6.62
C ASP A 84 -0.95 11.65 5.64
N ASN A 85 -1.48 10.48 6.02
CA ASN A 85 -2.29 9.61 5.18
C ASN A 85 -1.56 9.27 3.85
N THR A 86 -0.30 8.84 3.97
CA THR A 86 0.57 8.51 2.83
C THR A 86 1.24 7.14 2.97
N VAL A 87 1.74 6.63 1.85
CA VAL A 87 2.59 5.45 1.77
C VAL A 87 3.91 5.83 1.13
N ARG A 88 5.02 5.37 1.71
CA ARG A 88 6.36 5.44 1.12
C ARG A 88 6.92 4.03 0.95
N LEU A 89 7.85 3.88 0.03
CA LEU A 89 8.62 2.65 -0.14
C LEU A 89 10.04 2.89 0.31
N ARG A 90 10.51 2.11 1.28
CA ARG A 90 11.93 2.04 1.62
C ARG A 90 12.57 0.90 0.85
N LEU A 91 13.41 1.25 -0.11
CA LEU A 91 14.13 0.34 -0.97
C LEU A 91 15.51 0.05 -0.41
N VAL A 92 15.94 -1.20 -0.53
CA VAL A 92 17.24 -1.70 -0.05
C VAL A 92 17.93 -2.46 -1.18
N GLY A 93 19.25 -2.30 -1.28
CA GLY A 93 20.05 -2.85 -2.39
C GLY A 93 19.79 -2.10 -3.68
N VAL A 94 19.71 -0.77 -3.62
CA VAL A 94 19.29 0.05 -4.76
C VAL A 94 20.46 0.30 -5.70
N VAL A 95 20.31 -0.13 -6.94
CA VAL A 95 21.20 0.20 -8.06
C VAL A 95 20.40 0.90 -9.15
N GLY A 96 21.01 1.80 -9.89
CA GLY A 96 20.30 2.49 -10.97
C GLY A 96 21.20 2.99 -12.08
N ALA A 97 20.59 3.27 -13.22
CA ALA A 97 21.20 3.92 -14.35
C ALA A 97 20.50 5.28 -14.55
N MET A 98 21.26 6.37 -14.38
CA MET A 98 20.75 7.71 -14.61
C MET A 98 20.94 8.11 -16.07
N GLU A 99 19.86 8.51 -16.73
CA GLU A 99 19.87 8.84 -18.16
C GLU A 99 20.81 10.01 -18.48
N GLU A 100 20.82 11.05 -17.64
CA GLU A 100 21.63 12.25 -17.86
C GLU A 100 23.14 12.01 -17.73
N GLN A 101 23.55 10.99 -16.97
CA GLN A 101 24.94 10.77 -16.59
C GLN A 101 25.59 9.59 -17.33
N GLY A 102 24.78 8.73 -17.97
CA GLY A 102 25.27 7.51 -18.62
C GLY A 102 26.00 6.57 -17.65
N ALA A 103 25.74 6.67 -16.35
CA ALA A 103 26.47 6.00 -15.29
C ALA A 103 25.54 5.05 -14.51
N VAL A 104 26.11 3.92 -14.11
CA VAL A 104 25.50 3.01 -13.13
C VAL A 104 25.92 3.47 -11.75
N ILE A 105 24.95 3.68 -10.87
CA ILE A 105 25.14 4.12 -9.50
C ILE A 105 24.60 3.08 -8.52
N ASP A 106 25.34 2.86 -7.44
CA ASP A 106 24.87 2.13 -6.27
C ASP A 106 24.48 3.15 -5.20
N LEU A 107 23.21 3.12 -4.82
CA LEU A 107 22.63 4.02 -3.82
C LEU A 107 22.52 3.35 -2.45
N GLY A 108 22.67 2.04 -2.36
CA GLY A 108 22.48 1.24 -1.15
C GLY A 108 21.03 1.20 -0.66
N SER A 109 20.45 2.34 -0.30
CA SER A 109 19.05 2.46 0.13
C SER A 109 18.43 3.78 -0.32
N LEU A 110 17.13 3.75 -0.65
CA LEU A 110 16.37 4.91 -1.09
C LEU A 110 14.98 4.88 -0.47
N THR A 111 14.43 6.02 -0.08
CA THR A 111 13.01 6.12 0.28
C THR A 111 12.28 6.94 -0.78
N THR A 112 11.17 6.43 -1.30
CA THR A 112 10.40 7.12 -2.33
C THR A 112 9.65 8.32 -1.76
N ASP A 113 9.25 9.21 -2.66
CA ASP A 113 8.28 10.26 -2.34
C ASP A 113 6.97 9.67 -1.81
N PRO A 114 6.24 10.42 -0.96
CA PRO A 114 4.97 9.99 -0.41
C PRO A 114 3.89 9.82 -1.49
N ILE A 115 3.21 8.67 -1.46
CA ILE A 115 2.05 8.34 -2.28
C ILE A 115 0.80 8.54 -1.40
N PRO A 116 -0.15 9.41 -1.79
CA PRO A 116 -1.37 9.60 -0.99
C PRO A 116 -2.21 8.32 -0.93
N LEU A 117 -2.71 8.01 0.27
CA LEU A 117 -3.59 6.86 0.48
C LEU A 117 -4.97 7.09 -0.14
N ASP A 118 -5.51 6.06 -0.79
CA ASP A 118 -6.86 6.05 -1.37
C ASP A 118 -7.97 5.82 -0.32
N ARG A 119 -7.59 5.55 0.94
CA ARG A 119 -8.45 5.27 2.10
C ARG A 119 -7.78 5.63 3.41
N THR A 120 -8.60 6.00 4.40
CA THR A 120 -8.18 6.25 5.78
C THR A 120 -7.83 4.95 6.50
N VAL A 121 -6.75 4.98 7.29
CA VAL A 121 -6.31 3.86 8.14
C VAL A 121 -7.12 3.85 9.42
N VAL A 122 -7.58 2.67 9.86
CA VAL A 122 -8.02 2.47 11.24
C VAL A 122 -6.99 1.60 11.93
N ASP A 123 -6.39 2.16 12.97
CA ASP A 123 -5.63 1.38 13.93
C ASP A 123 -6.66 0.58 14.74
N ALA A 124 -6.92 -0.66 14.34
CA ALA A 124 -7.82 -1.51 15.10
C ALA A 124 -7.09 -1.83 16.42
N PRO A 125 -7.62 -1.45 17.61
CA PRO A 125 -7.08 -1.96 18.85
C PRO A 125 -7.14 -3.50 18.80
N PRO A 126 -6.15 -4.21 19.36
CA PRO A 126 -6.17 -5.66 19.38
C PRO A 126 -7.52 -6.09 19.96
N ALA A 127 -8.24 -6.94 19.23
CA ALA A 127 -9.52 -7.47 19.67
C ALA A 127 -9.35 -7.94 21.11
N ALA A 128 -10.06 -7.31 22.04
CA ALA A 128 -10.07 -7.72 23.43
C ALA A 128 -10.46 -9.19 23.44
N VAL A 129 -9.49 -10.05 23.80
CA VAL A 129 -9.77 -11.44 24.12
C VAL A 129 -10.54 -11.37 25.44
N GLU A 130 -11.87 -11.40 25.35
CA GLU A 130 -12.72 -11.56 26.53
C GLU A 130 -12.43 -12.95 27.14
N PRO A 131 -12.06 -13.03 28.44
CA PRO A 131 -11.92 -14.30 29.15
C PRO A 131 -13.28 -14.93 29.50
#